data_AF-A0A497FBZ6-F1
#
_entry.id   AF-A0A497FBZ6-F1
#
_cell.length_a   1.000
_cell.length_b   1.000
_cell.length_c   1.000
_cell.angle_alpha   90.00
_cell.angle_beta   90.00
_cell.angle_gamma   90.00
#
_symmetry.space_group_name_H-M   'P 1'
#
loop_
_entity.id
_entity.type
_entity.pdbx_description
1 polymer ?
#
loop_
_entity_poly.entity_id
_entity_poly.type
_entity_poly.pdbx_seq_one_letter_code
_entity_poly.pdbx_strand_id
1 'polypeptide(L)'
;MKPDVDKASGGSPEVRSDEGGYRSGGTAEEGPKPGPDRSERMQLVVGFDYNVRSVIAAYRVHDREMLLDVCSVVSERGFVPKLIDVGEGEYYVVIRGVVEVPNLVSYVKEGLRKFVEKYPFVMRYRDVKVERGSWAWREIKRSCRPIPSVFSYVIELVEEYGVVPNWLFVYDLELYLRKKVRRWRKWYVVELRKLLNRLMACLNRLSEKYDVIAKIEWLPYVDVRSEVTDRVRGWRYTKLMRALVHCTRKGIRVVAIEPAGTSRYCPVCDSVTEVLSYRELRCTKCGRVWDRDEMAAINVARSRAVKYVLK
;
A
#
# COMPACT_ATOMS: atom_id res chain seq x y z
N MET A 1 -46.94 -13.08 -60.42
CA MET A 1 -45.70 -13.48 -61.14
C MET A 1 -44.87 -14.35 -60.21
N LYS A 2 -44.92 -15.67 -60.46
CA LYS A 2 -43.81 -16.63 -60.29
C LYS A 2 -42.75 -16.34 -61.38
N PRO A 3 -41.48 -16.82 -61.32
CA PRO A 3 -41.03 -18.18 -60.93
C PRO A 3 -39.91 -18.19 -59.85
N ASP A 4 -39.65 -19.23 -59.05
CA ASP A 4 -39.47 -20.69 -59.20
C ASP A 4 -38.13 -21.16 -59.82
N VAL A 5 -37.52 -22.14 -59.11
CA VAL A 5 -36.63 -23.25 -59.55
C VAL A 5 -35.16 -23.28 -59.03
N ASP A 6 -35.00 -24.16 -58.02
CA ASP A 6 -34.02 -25.24 -57.78
C ASP A 6 -32.53 -25.10 -57.41
N LYS A 7 -32.26 -25.67 -56.22
CA LYS A 7 -31.24 -26.65 -55.80
C LYS A 7 -30.02 -26.91 -56.71
N ALA A 8 -28.84 -26.85 -56.11
CA ALA A 8 -27.81 -27.90 -56.21
C ALA A 8 -26.80 -27.85 -55.05
N SER A 9 -26.53 -29.04 -54.52
CA SER A 9 -25.50 -29.45 -53.57
C SER A 9 -24.08 -29.41 -54.16
N GLY A 10 -23.04 -29.27 -53.32
CA GLY A 10 -21.70 -29.75 -53.69
C GLY A 10 -20.53 -29.16 -52.90
N GLY A 11 -19.85 -30.03 -52.13
CA GLY A 11 -18.38 -30.07 -52.05
C GLY A 11 -17.66 -29.03 -51.19
N SER A 12 -17.20 -29.46 -50.02
CA SER A 12 -16.06 -28.85 -49.32
C SER A 12 -14.79 -28.96 -50.18
N PRO A 13 -13.99 -27.90 -50.37
CA PRO A 13 -12.63 -28.03 -50.89
C PRO A 13 -11.64 -28.21 -49.75
N GLU A 14 -10.93 -29.34 -49.78
CA GLU A 14 -9.63 -29.53 -49.14
C GLU A 14 -8.68 -28.39 -49.55
N VAL A 15 -8.10 -27.70 -48.56
CA VAL A 15 -6.98 -26.79 -48.82
C VAL A 15 -5.72 -27.43 -48.26
N ARG A 16 -4.84 -27.70 -49.23
CA ARG A 16 -3.49 -28.28 -49.11
C ARG A 16 -2.62 -27.52 -48.12
N SER A 17 -1.89 -28.30 -47.35
CA SER A 17 -0.71 -27.91 -46.59
C SER A 17 0.45 -27.59 -47.54
N ASP A 18 0.87 -26.32 -47.58
CA ASP A 18 2.18 -25.95 -48.13
C ASP A 18 3.18 -25.76 -47.00
N GLU A 19 4.19 -26.62 -47.04
CA GLU A 19 5.37 -26.64 -46.18
C GLU A 19 6.31 -25.49 -46.56
N GLY A 20 6.45 -24.51 -45.67
CA GLY A 20 7.45 -23.44 -45.76
C GLY A 20 8.36 -23.46 -44.54
N GLY A 21 9.46 -24.21 -44.64
CA GLY A 21 10.43 -24.38 -43.55
C GLY A 21 11.21 -23.10 -43.24
N TYR A 22 11.23 -22.73 -41.95
CA TYR A 22 12.27 -21.90 -41.36
C TYR A 22 12.97 -22.74 -40.28
N ARG A 23 14.16 -23.25 -40.60
CA ARG A 23 15.04 -23.92 -39.64
C ARG A 23 15.71 -22.86 -38.77
N SER A 24 15.26 -22.73 -37.53
CA SER A 24 16.07 -22.16 -36.44
C SER A 24 16.47 -23.30 -35.51
N GLY A 25 17.74 -23.68 -35.55
CA GLY A 25 18.34 -24.55 -34.55
C GLY A 25 18.35 -23.85 -33.20
N GLY A 26 17.36 -24.18 -32.36
CA GLY A 26 17.35 -23.90 -30.94
C GLY A 26 17.55 -25.22 -30.22
N THR A 27 18.67 -25.35 -29.52
CA THR A 27 18.87 -26.40 -28.51
C THR A 27 17.64 -26.45 -27.62
N ALA A 28 17.09 -27.65 -27.40
CA ALA A 28 16.00 -27.87 -26.47
C ALA A 28 16.44 -27.34 -25.09
N GLU A 29 16.00 -26.13 -24.74
CA GLU A 29 16.07 -25.65 -23.37
C GLU A 29 15.17 -26.58 -22.56
N GLU A 30 15.80 -27.39 -21.70
CA GLU A 30 15.11 -28.13 -20.67
C GLU A 30 14.17 -27.16 -19.93
N GLY A 31 12.86 -27.36 -20.10
CA GLY A 31 11.86 -26.63 -19.33
C GLY A 31 12.18 -26.73 -17.83
N PRO A 32 11.90 -25.70 -17.03
CA PRO A 32 12.28 -25.68 -15.62
C PRO A 32 11.75 -26.94 -14.95
N LYS A 33 12.69 -27.76 -14.43
CA LYS A 33 12.38 -29.00 -13.70
C LYS A 33 11.24 -28.71 -12.72
N PRO A 34 10.19 -29.55 -12.67
CA PRO A 34 9.13 -29.38 -11.70
C PRO A 34 9.78 -29.36 -10.31
N GLY A 35 9.63 -28.23 -9.62
CA GLY A 35 10.08 -28.12 -8.23
C GLY A 35 9.40 -29.21 -7.38
N PRO A 36 9.99 -29.56 -6.22
CA PRO A 36 9.50 -30.64 -5.37
C PRO A 36 8.00 -30.50 -5.07
N ASP A 37 7.33 -31.64 -4.90
CA ASP A 37 5.91 -31.71 -4.60
C ASP A 37 5.57 -30.76 -3.44
N ARG A 38 4.63 -29.83 -3.69
CA ARG A 38 4.31 -28.75 -2.74
C ARG A 38 3.43 -29.23 -1.60
N SER A 39 2.87 -30.43 -1.71
CA SER A 39 1.94 -31.03 -0.75
C SER A 39 2.56 -31.26 0.65
N GLU A 40 3.89 -31.41 0.73
CA GLU A 40 4.62 -31.70 1.97
C GLU A 40 5.21 -30.48 2.69
N ARG A 41 5.18 -29.29 2.08
CA ARG A 41 5.80 -28.10 2.68
C ARG A 41 4.92 -27.51 3.77
N MET A 42 5.52 -27.22 4.93
CA MET A 42 4.85 -26.49 5.99
C MET A 42 4.36 -25.13 5.49
N GLN A 43 3.15 -24.77 5.94
CA GLN A 43 2.52 -23.51 5.59
C GLN A 43 3.12 -22.36 6.40
N LEU A 44 3.49 -21.28 5.72
CA LEU A 44 3.90 -20.02 6.34
C LEU A 44 2.89 -18.94 5.99
N VAL A 45 2.07 -18.53 6.96
CA VAL A 45 1.07 -17.47 6.78
C VAL A 45 1.66 -16.13 7.17
N VAL A 46 1.52 -15.13 6.29
CA VAL A 46 2.00 -13.77 6.51
C VAL A 46 0.85 -12.79 6.35
N GLY A 47 0.49 -12.06 7.40
CA GLY A 47 -0.48 -10.98 7.35
C GLY A 47 0.21 -9.64 7.17
N PHE A 48 -0.26 -8.81 6.25
CA PHE A 48 0.23 -7.45 6.10
C PHE A 48 -0.80 -6.42 6.55
N ASP A 49 -0.34 -5.49 7.38
CA ASP A 49 -1.00 -4.21 7.60
C ASP A 49 -0.19 -3.10 6.91
N TYR A 50 -0.91 -2.11 6.40
CA TYR A 50 -0.31 -1.03 5.64
C TYR A 50 -0.79 0.34 6.12
N ASN A 51 0.16 1.16 6.56
CA ASN A 51 -0.05 2.53 6.96
C ASN A 51 0.75 3.50 6.07
N VAL A 52 0.42 4.80 6.13
CA VAL A 52 1.08 5.87 5.36
C VAL A 52 2.59 5.84 5.47
N ARG A 53 3.13 5.54 6.66
CA ARG A 53 4.56 5.62 6.93
C ARG A 53 5.21 4.25 7.09
N SER A 54 4.44 3.17 7.06
CA SER A 54 5.00 1.85 7.36
C SER A 54 4.20 0.72 6.73
N VAL A 55 4.90 -0.37 6.47
CA VAL A 55 4.32 -1.68 6.13
C VAL A 55 4.69 -2.62 7.26
N ILE A 56 3.69 -3.26 7.86
CA ILE A 56 3.87 -4.24 8.92
C ILE A 56 3.60 -5.61 8.32
N ALA A 57 4.46 -6.58 8.63
CA ALA A 57 4.25 -7.98 8.25
C ALA A 57 4.33 -8.85 9.50
N ALA A 58 3.31 -9.67 9.72
CA ALA A 58 3.23 -10.63 10.81
C ALA A 58 3.31 -12.05 10.24
N TYR A 59 4.40 -12.76 10.52
CA TYR A 59 4.65 -14.13 10.11
C TYR A 59 4.20 -15.08 11.20
N ARG A 60 3.19 -15.92 10.95
CA ARG A 60 2.76 -16.97 11.88
C ARG A 60 3.79 -18.10 11.84
N VAL A 61 4.41 -18.40 12.97
CA VAL A 61 5.46 -19.42 13.09
C VAL A 61 4.99 -20.57 13.99
N HIS A 62 5.29 -21.80 13.59
CA HIS A 62 4.76 -23.01 14.22
C HIS A 62 5.80 -23.77 15.04
N ASP A 63 7.08 -23.62 14.72
CA ASP A 63 8.18 -24.29 15.40
C ASP A 63 9.43 -23.39 15.45
N ARG A 64 10.45 -23.89 16.15
CA ARG A 64 11.72 -23.19 16.36
C ARG A 64 12.50 -23.01 15.06
N GLU A 65 12.42 -23.96 14.14
CA GLU A 65 13.17 -23.90 12.88
C GLU A 65 12.63 -22.78 11.99
N MET A 66 11.31 -22.71 11.83
CA MET A 66 10.62 -21.66 11.11
C MET A 66 10.85 -20.28 11.74
N LEU A 67 10.84 -20.21 13.08
CA LEU A 67 11.18 -18.98 13.80
C LEU A 67 12.59 -18.49 13.43
N LEU A 68 13.59 -19.37 13.49
CA LEU A 68 14.98 -19.01 13.18
C LEU A 68 15.16 -18.61 11.71
N ASP A 69 14.53 -19.33 10.79
CA ASP A 69 14.55 -19.01 9.36
C ASP A 69 13.94 -17.64 9.07
N VAL A 70 12.74 -17.37 9.60
CA VAL A 70 12.07 -16.08 9.41
C VAL A 70 12.92 -14.96 10.01
N CYS A 71 13.38 -15.10 11.25
CA CYS A 71 14.23 -14.11 11.91
C CYS A 71 15.52 -13.84 11.13
N SER A 72 16.19 -14.88 10.63
CA SER A 72 17.40 -14.74 9.82
C SER A 72 17.12 -13.96 8.52
N VAL A 73 16.14 -14.42 7.74
CA VAL A 73 15.81 -13.85 6.43
C VAL A 73 15.37 -12.38 6.53
N VAL A 74 14.60 -12.01 7.54
CA VAL A 74 14.17 -10.62 7.69
C VAL A 74 15.30 -9.72 8.22
N SER A 75 16.16 -10.24 9.10
CA SER A 75 17.31 -9.51 9.64
C SER A 75 18.36 -9.22 8.57
N GLU A 76 18.65 -10.19 7.70
CA GLU A 76 19.54 -10.00 6.52
C GLU A 76 19.05 -8.88 5.58
N ARG A 77 17.75 -8.57 5.60
CA ARG A 77 17.15 -7.49 4.82
C ARG A 77 16.97 -6.18 5.60
N GLY A 78 17.58 -6.09 6.78
CA GLY A 78 17.61 -4.90 7.63
C GLY A 78 16.28 -4.63 8.32
N PHE A 79 15.47 -5.65 8.58
CA PHE A 79 14.32 -5.54 9.47
C PHE A 79 14.69 -6.01 10.88
N VAL A 80 14.07 -5.42 11.89
CA VAL A 80 14.19 -5.87 13.27
C VAL A 80 12.99 -6.75 13.59
N PRO A 81 13.16 -8.08 13.74
CA PRO A 81 12.08 -8.98 14.11
C PRO A 81 11.70 -8.80 15.58
N LYS A 82 10.39 -8.80 15.85
CA LYS A 82 9.81 -8.84 17.18
C LYS A 82 8.97 -10.10 17.32
N LEU A 83 9.33 -10.98 18.24
CA LEU A 83 8.52 -12.15 18.57
C LEU A 83 7.34 -11.74 19.45
N ILE A 84 6.14 -12.18 19.09
CA ILE A 84 4.91 -11.94 19.81
C ILE A 84 4.22 -13.28 20.03
N ASP A 85 4.07 -13.66 21.30
CA ASP A 85 3.21 -14.74 21.75
C ASP A 85 1.77 -14.23 21.89
N VAL A 86 0.79 -14.87 21.27
CA VAL A 86 -0.64 -14.53 21.40
C VAL A 86 -1.42 -15.54 22.24
N GLY A 87 -0.75 -16.49 22.88
CA GLY A 87 -1.36 -17.57 23.65
C GLY A 87 -1.67 -18.79 22.79
N GLU A 88 -2.07 -19.90 23.44
CA GLU A 88 -2.52 -21.14 22.79
C GLU A 88 -1.49 -21.76 21.83
N GLY A 89 -0.19 -21.50 22.06
CA GLY A 89 0.89 -21.98 21.20
C GLY A 89 1.02 -21.25 19.87
N GLU A 90 0.36 -20.10 19.70
CA GLU A 90 0.50 -19.27 18.52
C GLU A 90 1.57 -18.18 18.71
N TYR A 91 2.54 -18.17 17.81
CA TYR A 91 3.62 -17.20 17.80
C TYR A 91 3.69 -16.46 16.47
N TYR A 92 4.03 -15.18 16.54
CA TYR A 92 4.19 -14.31 15.38
C TYR A 92 5.54 -13.61 15.43
N VAL A 93 6.29 -13.67 14.34
CA VAL A 93 7.40 -12.74 14.11
C VAL A 93 6.82 -11.54 13.39
N VAL A 94 6.88 -10.36 14.01
CA VAL A 94 6.39 -9.11 13.45
C VAL A 94 7.58 -8.24 13.05
N ILE A 95 7.54 -7.73 11.83
CA ILE A 95 8.49 -6.71 11.35
C ILE A 95 7.74 -5.45 10.96
N ARG A 96 8.40 -4.30 11.20
CA ARG A 96 7.93 -2.99 10.76
C ARG A 96 8.93 -2.39 9.76
N GLY A 97 8.49 -2.25 8.53
CA GLY A 97 9.16 -1.47 7.52
C GLY A 97 8.72 -0.01 7.56
N VAL A 98 9.63 0.94 7.69
CA VAL A 98 9.30 2.38 7.66
C VAL A 98 9.69 2.98 6.30
N VAL A 99 8.82 3.82 5.75
CA VAL A 99 9.14 4.63 4.56
C VAL A 99 9.88 5.86 5.04
N GLU A 100 11.18 5.94 4.75
CA GLU A 100 12.11 7.00 5.19
C GLU A 100 11.90 8.30 4.41
N VAL A 101 10.70 8.85 4.48
CA VAL A 101 10.36 10.15 3.92
C VAL A 101 9.67 10.96 5.01
N PRO A 102 10.06 12.22 5.23
CA PRO A 102 9.35 13.09 6.16
C PRO A 102 7.88 13.16 5.78
N ASN A 103 7.01 13.29 6.76
CA ASN A 103 5.60 13.52 6.45
C ASN A 103 5.45 14.83 5.67
N LEU A 104 4.33 14.95 4.93
CA LEU A 104 4.16 16.08 4.03
C LEU A 104 4.29 17.43 4.74
N VAL A 105 3.72 17.58 5.94
CA VAL A 105 3.81 18.82 6.73
C VAL A 105 5.27 19.15 7.00
N SER A 106 6.03 18.22 7.59
CA SER A 106 7.46 18.39 7.86
C SER A 106 8.26 18.68 6.58
N TYR A 107 7.91 18.05 5.45
CA TYR A 107 8.55 18.29 4.16
C TYR A 107 8.32 19.71 3.63
N VAL A 108 7.12 20.26 3.78
CA VAL A 108 6.79 21.60 3.27
C VAL A 108 7.05 22.71 4.28
N LYS A 109 7.24 22.38 5.57
CA LYS A 109 7.25 23.30 6.71
C LYS A 109 8.14 24.53 6.49
N GLU A 110 9.42 24.30 6.24
CA GLU A 110 10.41 25.37 6.07
C GLU A 110 10.17 26.16 4.77
N GLY A 111 9.80 25.45 3.72
CA GLY A 111 9.54 26.07 2.44
C GLY A 111 8.26 26.91 2.42
N LEU A 112 7.25 26.56 3.21
CA LEU A 112 6.02 27.34 3.39
C LEU A 112 6.29 28.58 4.22
N ARG A 113 7.07 28.46 5.30
CA ARG A 113 7.50 29.61 6.11
C ARG A 113 8.12 30.69 5.22
N LYS A 114 9.15 30.33 4.43
CA LYS A 114 9.79 31.25 3.47
C LYS A 114 8.86 31.80 2.39
N PHE A 115 7.83 31.03 2.02
CA PHE A 115 6.85 31.47 1.03
C PHE A 115 5.94 32.57 1.61
N VAL A 116 5.40 32.34 2.81
CA VAL A 116 4.48 33.26 3.49
C VAL A 116 5.23 34.52 3.95
N GLU A 117 6.40 34.36 4.55
CA GLU A 117 7.26 35.46 5.02
C GLU A 117 7.57 36.50 3.92
N LYS A 118 7.81 36.05 2.69
CA LYS A 118 8.13 36.93 1.55
C LYS A 118 6.91 37.57 0.91
N TYR A 119 5.72 37.08 1.21
CA TYR A 119 4.52 37.44 0.48
C TYR A 119 4.11 38.92 0.63
N PRO A 120 4.24 39.56 1.82
CA PRO A 120 4.00 41.00 1.95
C PRO A 120 4.82 41.86 0.98
N PHE A 121 6.07 41.45 0.69
CA PHE A 121 6.93 42.14 -0.28
C PHE A 121 6.45 41.93 -1.72
N VAL A 122 6.07 40.69 -2.08
CA VAL A 122 5.53 40.36 -3.41
C VAL A 122 4.28 41.19 -3.72
N MET A 123 3.41 41.39 -2.72
CA MET A 123 2.19 42.18 -2.88
C MET A 123 2.47 43.66 -3.15
N ARG A 124 3.46 44.26 -2.44
CA ARG A 124 3.89 45.65 -2.68
C ARG A 124 4.46 45.83 -4.08
N TYR A 125 5.28 44.88 -4.53
CA TYR A 125 5.91 44.97 -5.85
C TYR A 125 4.91 44.85 -7.01
N ARG A 126 3.86 44.05 -6.85
CA ARG A 126 2.85 43.80 -7.90
C ARG A 126 1.70 44.82 -7.92
N ASP A 127 1.78 45.88 -7.11
CA ASP A 127 0.74 46.91 -6.93
C ASP A 127 -0.69 46.33 -6.77
N VAL A 128 -0.78 45.21 -6.02
CA VAL A 128 -2.05 44.51 -5.82
C VAL A 128 -2.75 45.10 -4.61
N LYS A 129 -3.85 45.83 -4.84
CA LYS A 129 -4.71 46.33 -3.76
C LYS A 129 -5.27 45.17 -2.95
N VAL A 130 -5.06 45.22 -1.64
CA VAL A 130 -5.60 44.25 -0.68
C VAL A 130 -7.02 44.67 -0.32
N GLU A 131 -8.02 44.11 -0.98
CA GLU A 131 -9.38 44.21 -0.47
C GLU A 131 -9.55 43.22 0.68
N ARG A 132 -10.03 43.68 1.85
CA ARG A 132 -10.53 42.79 2.91
C ARG A 132 -11.80 42.13 2.40
N GLY A 133 -11.63 41.06 1.64
CA GLY A 133 -12.71 40.36 0.94
C GLY A 133 -12.61 38.87 1.16
N SER A 134 -13.73 38.31 1.59
CA SER A 134 -13.99 36.92 1.99
C SER A 134 -13.79 35.90 0.86
N TRP A 135 -12.58 35.74 0.33
CA TRP A 135 -12.27 34.51 -0.39
C TRP A 135 -12.19 33.39 0.63
N ALA A 136 -13.36 32.78 0.83
CA ALA A 136 -13.49 31.63 1.67
C ALA A 136 -12.48 30.60 1.15
N TRP A 137 -11.59 30.16 2.04
CA TRP A 137 -10.70 29.01 1.92
C TRP A 137 -11.35 27.73 1.29
N ARG A 138 -12.67 27.76 1.06
CA ARG A 138 -13.51 26.83 0.32
C ARG A 138 -13.11 26.59 -1.15
N GLU A 139 -12.35 27.47 -1.80
CA GLU A 139 -12.01 27.34 -3.24
C GLU A 139 -10.63 26.72 -3.57
N ILE A 140 -9.82 26.33 -2.58
CA ILE A 140 -8.66 25.43 -2.77
C ILE A 140 -9.16 23.98 -2.96
N LYS A 141 -10.12 23.79 -3.86
CA LYS A 141 -10.84 22.54 -4.11
C LYS A 141 -10.74 22.18 -5.58
N ARG A 142 -9.64 21.55 -5.99
CA ARG A 142 -9.67 20.33 -6.85
C ARG A 142 -8.29 19.74 -7.19
N SER A 143 -7.19 20.49 -7.12
CA SER A 143 -5.87 19.93 -7.47
C SER A 143 -5.06 19.43 -6.27
N CYS A 144 -5.12 20.15 -5.16
CA CYS A 144 -4.14 20.08 -4.08
C CYS A 144 -4.75 20.39 -2.72
N ARG A 145 -5.87 19.75 -2.37
CA ARG A 145 -6.45 19.88 -1.02
C ARG A 145 -5.32 19.60 -0.01
N PRO A 146 -4.80 20.60 0.73
CA PRO A 146 -3.76 20.35 1.70
C PRO A 146 -4.29 19.31 2.69
N ILE A 147 -3.43 18.41 3.13
CA ILE A 147 -3.72 17.60 4.32
C ILE A 147 -4.15 18.61 5.41
N PRO A 148 -5.22 18.40 6.18
CA PRO A 148 -5.72 19.39 7.14
C PRO A 148 -4.62 20.02 8.00
N SER A 149 -3.61 19.24 8.38
CA SER A 149 -2.44 19.72 9.11
C SER A 149 -1.52 20.69 8.35
N VAL A 150 -1.37 20.55 7.02
CA VAL A 150 -0.68 21.56 6.19
C VAL A 150 -1.48 22.86 6.17
N PHE A 151 -2.81 22.76 6.16
CA PHE A 151 -3.68 23.93 6.15
C PHE A 151 -3.63 24.71 7.46
N SER A 152 -3.74 24.01 8.60
CA SER A 152 -3.56 24.61 9.93
C SER A 152 -2.23 25.35 10.03
N TYR A 153 -1.15 24.71 9.56
CA TYR A 153 0.18 25.34 9.56
C TYR A 153 0.28 26.58 8.66
N VAL A 154 -0.45 26.64 7.54
CA VAL A 154 -0.51 27.86 6.71
C VAL A 154 -1.24 28.98 7.44
N ILE A 155 -2.34 28.70 8.13
CA ILE A 155 -3.07 29.70 8.90
C ILE A 155 -2.17 30.31 9.97
N GLU A 156 -1.47 29.46 10.74
CA GLU A 156 -0.50 29.89 11.75
C GLU A 156 0.55 30.84 11.16
N LEU A 157 1.12 30.51 9.99
CA LEU A 157 2.11 31.36 9.32
C LEU A 157 1.51 32.69 8.84
N VAL A 158 0.28 32.67 8.31
CA VAL A 158 -0.39 33.88 7.82
C VAL A 158 -0.63 34.86 8.97
N GLU A 159 -1.05 34.34 10.13
CA GLU A 159 -1.19 35.12 11.36
C GLU A 159 0.17 35.61 11.88
N GLU A 160 1.19 34.75 11.95
CA GLU A 160 2.56 35.06 12.39
C GLU A 160 3.18 36.21 11.58
N TYR A 161 3.04 36.19 10.26
CA TYR A 161 3.64 37.19 9.36
C TYR A 161 2.69 38.34 8.98
N GLY A 162 1.49 38.40 9.58
CA GLY A 162 0.51 39.45 9.31
C GLY A 162 0.07 39.54 7.83
N VAL A 163 0.09 38.41 7.12
CA VAL A 163 -0.34 38.34 5.72
C VAL A 163 -1.86 38.41 5.68
N VAL A 164 -2.41 39.24 4.80
CA VAL A 164 -3.86 39.23 4.50
C VAL A 164 -4.05 38.41 3.23
N PRO A 165 -4.61 37.18 3.30
CA PRO A 165 -4.77 36.34 2.12
C PRO A 165 -5.70 36.98 1.10
N ASN A 166 -5.24 37.10 -0.15
CA ASN A 166 -6.06 37.46 -1.29
C ASN A 166 -6.04 36.32 -2.34
N TRP A 167 -6.76 36.50 -3.44
CA TRP A 167 -6.84 35.49 -4.50
C TRP A 167 -5.46 35.10 -5.04
N LEU A 168 -4.53 36.06 -5.18
CA LEU A 168 -3.20 35.84 -5.71
C LEU A 168 -2.34 35.01 -4.75
N PHE A 169 -2.44 35.28 -3.44
CA PHE A 169 -1.80 34.47 -2.40
C PHE A 169 -2.27 33.03 -2.46
N VAL A 170 -3.58 32.83 -2.53
CA VAL A 170 -4.19 31.51 -2.59
C VAL A 170 -3.75 30.77 -3.85
N TYR A 171 -3.73 31.44 -5.00
CA TYR A 171 -3.30 30.88 -6.27
C TYR A 171 -1.81 30.48 -6.26
N ASP A 172 -0.93 31.39 -5.84
CA ASP A 172 0.51 31.14 -5.74
C ASP A 172 0.81 30.01 -4.74
N LEU A 173 0.09 29.97 -3.62
CA LEU A 173 0.20 28.91 -2.61
C LEU A 173 -0.26 27.57 -3.19
N GLU A 174 -1.36 27.52 -3.95
CA GLU A 174 -1.81 26.30 -4.60
C GLU A 174 -0.75 25.77 -5.57
N LEU A 175 -0.20 26.62 -6.43
CA LEU A 175 0.87 26.25 -7.37
C LEU A 175 2.12 25.74 -6.64
N TYR A 176 2.51 26.43 -5.58
CA TYR A 176 3.63 26.04 -4.72
C TYR A 176 3.41 24.64 -4.12
N LEU A 177 2.27 24.44 -3.46
CA LEU A 177 1.90 23.17 -2.83
C LEU A 177 1.81 22.06 -3.86
N ARG A 178 1.23 22.31 -5.03
CA ARG A 178 1.15 21.33 -6.13
C ARG A 178 2.52 20.83 -6.57
N LYS A 179 3.47 21.74 -6.74
CA LYS A 179 4.85 21.42 -7.10
C LYS A 179 5.54 20.60 -6.00
N LYS A 180 5.37 20.99 -4.73
CA LYS A 180 5.98 20.32 -3.59
C LYS A 180 5.38 18.93 -3.34
N VAL A 181 4.06 18.79 -3.34
CA VAL A 181 3.36 17.51 -3.20
C VAL A 181 3.75 16.56 -4.32
N ARG A 182 3.87 17.03 -5.57
CA ARG A 182 4.32 16.19 -6.70
C ARG A 182 5.74 15.65 -6.47
N ARG A 183 6.67 16.48 -6.00
CA ARG A 183 8.05 16.08 -5.69
C ARG A 183 8.09 15.10 -4.52
N TRP A 184 7.41 15.43 -3.42
CA TRP A 184 7.29 14.57 -2.26
C TRP A 184 6.72 13.20 -2.61
N ARG A 185 5.64 13.15 -3.40
CA ARG A 185 5.02 11.90 -3.85
C ARG A 185 5.98 11.05 -4.67
N LYS A 186 6.78 11.65 -5.56
CA LYS A 186 7.79 10.91 -6.33
C LYS A 186 8.82 10.27 -5.39
N TRP A 187 9.33 11.02 -4.42
CA TRP A 187 10.29 10.51 -3.44
C TRP A 187 9.68 9.37 -2.60
N TYR A 188 8.48 9.60 -2.05
CA TYR A 188 7.71 8.61 -1.32
C TYR A 188 7.50 7.30 -2.10
N VAL A 189 7.17 7.38 -3.40
CA VAL A 189 7.02 6.19 -4.25
C VAL A 189 8.34 5.41 -4.35
N VAL A 190 9.46 6.11 -4.49
CA VAL A 190 10.78 5.47 -4.60
C VAL A 190 11.12 4.75 -3.30
N GLU A 191 10.98 5.40 -2.15
CA GLU A 191 11.27 4.77 -0.85
C GLU A 191 10.31 3.63 -0.54
N LEU A 192 9.02 3.79 -0.84
CA LEU A 192 8.04 2.71 -0.71
C LEU A 192 8.43 1.51 -1.59
N ARG A 193 8.87 1.73 -2.83
CA ARG A 193 9.31 0.63 -3.71
C ARG A 193 10.52 -0.09 -3.15
N LYS A 194 11.53 0.63 -2.66
CA LYS A 194 12.71 0.01 -2.01
C LYS A 194 12.28 -0.86 -0.83
N LEU A 195 11.37 -0.36 0.01
CA LEU A 195 10.84 -1.10 1.14
C LEU A 195 10.09 -2.37 0.70
N LEU A 196 9.16 -2.24 -0.25
CA LEU A 196 8.40 -3.37 -0.78
C LEU A 196 9.33 -4.41 -1.41
N ASN A 197 10.35 -3.99 -2.17
CA ASN A 197 11.31 -4.92 -2.78
C ASN A 197 12.06 -5.75 -1.72
N ARG A 198 12.46 -5.14 -0.59
CA ARG A 198 13.07 -5.88 0.53
C ARG A 198 12.10 -6.91 1.12
N LEU A 199 10.84 -6.52 1.35
CA LEU A 199 9.80 -7.43 1.84
C LEU A 199 9.53 -8.59 0.87
N MET A 200 9.41 -8.31 -0.43
CA MET A 200 9.16 -9.35 -1.43
C MET A 200 10.37 -10.29 -1.55
N ALA A 201 11.59 -9.79 -1.37
CA ALA A 201 12.78 -10.62 -1.31
C ALA A 201 12.76 -11.58 -0.11
N CYS A 202 12.29 -11.14 1.06
CA CYS A 202 12.07 -12.03 2.21
C CYS A 202 11.07 -13.14 1.87
N LEU A 203 9.91 -12.78 1.32
CA LEU A 203 8.88 -13.76 0.94
C LEU A 203 9.41 -14.77 -0.09
N ASN A 204 10.15 -14.29 -1.11
CA ASN A 204 10.72 -15.12 -2.15
C ASN A 204 11.72 -16.13 -1.58
N ARG A 205 12.58 -15.70 -0.64
CA ARG A 205 13.53 -16.59 0.04
C ARG A 205 12.81 -17.63 0.89
N LEU A 206 11.82 -17.22 1.69
CA LEU A 206 11.03 -18.13 2.53
C LEU A 206 10.23 -19.13 1.69
N SER A 207 9.76 -18.73 0.50
CA SER A 207 9.04 -19.63 -0.42
C SER A 207 9.89 -20.77 -1.00
N GLU A 208 11.21 -20.73 -0.84
CA GLU A 208 12.08 -21.86 -1.23
C GLU A 208 11.83 -23.08 -0.35
N LYS A 209 11.48 -22.85 0.92
CA LYS A 209 11.29 -23.89 1.94
C LYS A 209 9.82 -24.08 2.35
N TYR A 210 9.05 -22.99 2.41
CA TYR A 210 7.68 -22.99 2.93
C TYR A 210 6.63 -22.77 1.84
N ASP A 211 5.41 -23.27 2.08
CA ASP A 211 4.22 -22.89 1.31
C ASP A 211 3.67 -21.56 1.85
N VAL A 212 4.06 -20.46 1.22
CA VAL A 212 3.79 -19.11 1.71
C VAL A 212 2.40 -18.62 1.26
N ILE A 213 1.59 -18.20 2.24
CA ILE A 213 0.32 -17.49 2.03
C ILE A 213 0.47 -16.05 2.53
N ALA A 214 0.49 -15.09 1.60
CA ALA A 214 0.47 -13.66 1.91
C ALA A 214 -0.98 -13.15 1.94
N LYS A 215 -1.45 -12.74 3.12
CA LYS A 215 -2.78 -12.19 3.37
C LYS A 215 -2.73 -10.68 3.49
N ILE A 216 -3.71 -10.02 2.87
CA ILE A 216 -3.92 -8.57 2.93
C ILE A 216 -5.41 -8.26 3.08
N GLU A 217 -5.74 -7.14 3.70
CA GLU A 217 -7.14 -6.69 3.74
C GLU A 217 -7.66 -6.37 2.33
N TRP A 218 -8.92 -6.68 2.05
CA TRP A 218 -9.59 -6.32 0.81
C TRP A 218 -10.13 -4.90 0.93
N LEU A 219 -9.40 -3.92 0.37
CA LEU A 219 -9.78 -2.50 0.39
C LEU A 219 -10.10 -1.97 -1.02
N PRO A 220 -11.00 -2.59 -1.82
CA PRO A 220 -11.31 -2.10 -3.16
C PRO A 220 -12.21 -0.86 -3.13
N TYR A 221 -13.00 -0.67 -2.07
CA TYR A 221 -13.95 0.42 -1.90
C TYR A 221 -13.33 1.56 -1.11
N VAL A 222 -12.27 2.11 -1.67
CA VAL A 222 -11.95 3.50 -1.39
C VAL A 222 -12.83 4.33 -2.30
N ASP A 223 -13.92 4.85 -1.76
CA ASP A 223 -14.84 5.70 -2.51
C ASP A 223 -14.08 6.89 -3.09
N VAL A 224 -14.18 7.07 -4.41
CA VAL A 224 -13.60 8.21 -5.13
C VAL A 224 -14.20 9.54 -4.65
N ARG A 225 -15.36 9.50 -3.98
CA ARG A 225 -16.03 10.63 -3.33
C ARG A 225 -15.64 10.85 -1.86
N SER A 226 -14.95 9.91 -1.20
CA SER A 226 -14.55 10.07 0.20
C SER A 226 -13.30 10.97 0.38
N GLU A 227 -12.93 11.17 1.65
CA GLU A 227 -11.87 12.06 2.07
C GLU A 227 -10.51 11.72 1.43
N VAL A 228 -9.60 12.69 1.37
CA VAL A 228 -8.28 12.56 0.71
C VAL A 228 -7.47 11.41 1.31
N THR A 229 -7.62 11.16 2.61
CA THR A 229 -7.05 10.03 3.37
C THR A 229 -7.39 8.69 2.74
N ASP A 230 -8.62 8.50 2.31
CA ASP A 230 -9.08 7.23 1.74
C ASP A 230 -8.53 7.04 0.32
N ARG A 231 -8.63 8.03 -0.58
CA ARG A 231 -8.02 7.95 -1.93
C ARG A 231 -6.54 7.60 -1.89
N VAL A 232 -5.86 8.15 -0.90
CA VAL A 232 -4.46 7.92 -0.63
C VAL A 232 -4.23 6.51 -0.05
N ARG A 233 -5.11 5.98 0.80
CA ARG A 233 -5.12 4.56 1.22
C ARG A 233 -5.32 3.62 0.02
N GLY A 234 -6.26 3.89 -0.88
CA GLY A 234 -6.56 3.03 -2.03
C GLY A 234 -5.44 2.95 -3.07
N TRP A 235 -4.82 4.09 -3.39
CA TRP A 235 -3.64 4.10 -4.28
C TRP A 235 -2.46 3.34 -3.69
N ARG A 236 -2.30 3.33 -2.36
CA ARG A 236 -1.19 2.66 -1.68
C ARG A 236 -1.44 1.17 -1.49
N TYR A 237 -2.65 0.78 -1.14
CA TYR A 237 -3.10 -0.61 -1.18
C TYR A 237 -2.80 -1.24 -2.54
N THR A 238 -3.13 -0.52 -3.62
CA THR A 238 -2.82 -0.94 -4.99
C THR A 238 -1.32 -1.17 -5.21
N LYS A 239 -0.43 -0.42 -4.56
CA LYS A 239 1.03 -0.62 -4.70
C LYS A 239 1.52 -1.86 -3.96
N LEU A 240 1.08 -2.07 -2.72
CA LEU A 240 1.40 -3.30 -1.97
C LEU A 240 0.85 -4.53 -2.70
N MET A 241 -0.43 -4.49 -3.08
CA MET A 241 -1.09 -5.53 -3.86
C MET A 241 -0.30 -5.86 -5.14
N ARG A 242 0.04 -4.85 -5.94
CA ARG A 242 0.83 -5.06 -7.17
C ARG A 242 2.21 -5.63 -6.89
N ALA A 243 2.88 -5.21 -5.82
CA ALA A 243 4.17 -5.77 -5.44
C ALA A 243 4.03 -7.25 -5.04
N LEU A 244 3.01 -7.58 -4.23
CA LEU A 244 2.71 -8.96 -3.85
C LEU A 244 2.39 -9.83 -5.06
N VAL A 245 1.62 -9.34 -6.02
CA VAL A 245 1.24 -10.12 -7.21
C VAL A 245 2.41 -10.27 -8.19
N HIS A 246 3.10 -9.18 -8.52
CA HIS A 246 4.06 -9.14 -9.63
C HIS A 246 5.53 -9.30 -9.24
N CYS A 247 5.90 -9.03 -7.98
CA CYS A 247 7.29 -9.08 -7.53
C CYS A 247 7.59 -10.31 -6.65
N THR A 248 6.58 -11.12 -6.33
CA THR A 248 6.77 -12.41 -5.66
C THR A 248 6.76 -13.58 -6.65
N ARG A 249 7.48 -14.65 -6.33
CA ARG A 249 7.55 -15.88 -7.15
C ARG A 249 6.18 -16.52 -7.35
N LYS A 250 5.92 -17.11 -8.52
CA LYS A 250 4.63 -17.73 -8.89
C LYS A 250 4.07 -18.74 -7.86
N GLY A 251 4.90 -19.28 -6.96
CA GLY A 251 4.46 -20.19 -5.90
C GLY A 251 3.88 -19.56 -4.63
N ILE A 252 4.00 -18.24 -4.44
CA ILE A 252 3.43 -17.55 -3.29
C ILE A 252 1.95 -17.25 -3.57
N ARG A 253 1.07 -17.72 -2.67
CA ARG A 253 -0.38 -17.46 -2.74
C ARG A 253 -0.70 -16.12 -2.11
N VAL A 254 -1.28 -15.21 -2.87
CA VAL A 254 -1.74 -13.90 -2.36
C VAL A 254 -3.25 -13.97 -2.16
N VAL A 255 -3.71 -13.59 -0.97
CA VAL A 255 -5.10 -13.73 -0.54
C VAL A 255 -5.59 -12.42 0.05
N ALA A 256 -6.80 -12.03 -0.34
CA ALA A 256 -7.50 -10.92 0.27
C ALA A 256 -8.48 -11.42 1.35
N ILE A 257 -8.54 -10.72 2.48
CA ILE A 257 -9.42 -11.00 3.62
C ILE A 257 -10.40 -9.85 3.85
N GLU A 258 -11.54 -10.09 4.48
CA GLU A 258 -12.49 -9.03 4.81
C GLU A 258 -11.86 -8.06 5.83
N PRO A 259 -11.81 -6.73 5.56
CA PRO A 259 -11.21 -5.75 6.48
C PRO A 259 -11.92 -5.61 7.84
N ALA A 260 -13.09 -6.23 8.04
CA ALA A 260 -13.92 -6.03 9.22
C ALA A 260 -13.24 -6.56 10.50
N GLY A 261 -12.80 -5.63 11.36
CA GLY A 261 -12.45 -5.91 12.75
C GLY A 261 -10.97 -6.24 13.03
N THR A 262 -10.10 -6.19 12.03
CA THR A 262 -8.66 -6.49 12.17
C THR A 262 -7.96 -5.60 13.21
N SER A 263 -8.42 -4.35 13.40
CA SER A 263 -7.88 -3.45 14.42
C SER A 263 -8.77 -3.26 15.65
N ARG A 264 -9.78 -4.13 15.86
CA ARG A 264 -10.77 -3.99 16.95
C ARG A 264 -10.76 -5.11 17.97
N TYR A 265 -10.27 -6.29 17.60
CA TYR A 265 -10.31 -7.48 18.43
C TYR A 265 -8.91 -7.89 18.86
N CYS A 266 -8.78 -8.28 20.13
CA CYS A 266 -7.52 -8.74 20.69
C CYS A 266 -7.17 -10.13 20.16
N PRO A 267 -5.96 -10.35 19.60
CA PRO A 267 -5.55 -11.66 19.10
C PRO A 267 -5.48 -12.76 20.18
N VAL A 268 -5.44 -12.39 21.46
CA VAL A 268 -5.32 -13.36 22.57
C VAL A 268 -6.67 -13.92 23.01
N CYS A 269 -7.74 -13.12 22.97
CA CYS A 269 -9.01 -13.49 23.59
C CYS A 269 -10.25 -13.03 22.81
N ASP A 270 -10.04 -12.54 21.58
CA ASP A 270 -11.03 -12.06 20.63
C ASP A 270 -12.01 -11.00 21.16
N SER A 271 -11.69 -10.39 22.31
CA SER A 271 -12.49 -9.34 22.93
C SER A 271 -12.14 -7.97 22.35
N VAL A 272 -13.08 -7.03 22.45
CA VAL A 272 -12.92 -5.67 21.94
C VAL A 272 -11.75 -4.94 22.60
N THR A 273 -11.15 -4.02 21.86
CA THR A 273 -10.10 -3.14 22.35
C THR A 273 -10.58 -1.69 22.46
N GLU A 274 -10.07 -0.98 23.45
CA GLU A 274 -10.25 0.46 23.64
C GLU A 274 -9.01 1.22 23.15
N VAL A 275 -9.23 2.44 22.66
CA VAL A 275 -8.16 3.30 22.14
C VAL A 275 -7.50 4.04 23.29
N LEU A 276 -6.23 3.73 23.59
CA LEU A 276 -5.43 4.52 24.52
C LEU A 276 -4.76 5.70 23.82
N SER A 277 -4.26 5.47 22.60
CA SER A 277 -3.61 6.50 21.78
C SER A 277 -3.76 6.20 20.29
N TYR A 278 -3.21 7.06 19.44
CA TYR A 278 -3.20 6.80 17.99
C TYR A 278 -2.54 5.45 17.64
N ARG A 279 -1.53 5.01 18.41
CA ARG A 279 -0.83 3.74 18.19
C ARG A 279 -1.19 2.64 19.18
N GLU A 280 -1.75 2.95 20.35
CA GLU A 280 -1.94 1.93 21.39
C GLU A 280 -3.41 1.59 21.57
N LEU A 281 -3.67 0.29 21.68
CA LEU A 281 -4.97 -0.30 21.98
C LEU A 281 -4.85 -1.16 23.22
N ARG A 282 -5.83 -1.12 24.12
CA ARG A 282 -5.90 -2.01 25.28
C ARG A 282 -7.07 -2.97 25.14
N CYS A 283 -6.86 -4.26 25.38
CA CYS A 283 -7.97 -5.21 25.43
C CYS A 283 -8.78 -5.03 26.72
N THR A 284 -10.11 -4.97 26.60
CA THR A 284 -11.01 -4.80 27.75
C THR A 284 -11.15 -6.05 28.61
N LYS A 285 -10.78 -7.24 28.09
CA LYS A 285 -10.86 -8.52 28.81
C LYS A 285 -9.53 -8.94 29.42
N CYS A 286 -8.47 -9.06 28.62
CA CYS A 286 -7.16 -9.52 29.12
C CYS A 286 -6.20 -8.39 29.53
N GLY A 287 -6.58 -7.12 29.34
CA GLY A 287 -5.77 -5.96 29.74
C GLY A 287 -4.52 -5.71 28.89
N ARG A 288 -4.18 -6.61 27.95
CA ARG A 288 -2.97 -6.49 27.13
C ARG A 288 -3.01 -5.25 26.25
N VAL A 289 -1.88 -4.53 26.22
CA VAL A 289 -1.66 -3.37 25.36
C VAL A 289 -0.98 -3.80 24.07
N TRP A 290 -1.48 -3.29 22.95
CA TRP A 290 -1.05 -3.61 21.60
C TRP A 290 -0.68 -2.36 20.83
N ASP A 291 0.38 -2.45 20.02
CA ASP A 291 0.50 -1.53 18.89
C ASP A 291 -0.59 -1.87 17.86
N ARG A 292 -1.32 -0.85 17.42
CA ARG A 292 -2.49 -0.94 16.53
C ARG A 292 -2.13 -1.61 15.20
N ASP A 293 -1.02 -1.22 14.59
CA ASP A 293 -0.61 -1.73 13.28
C ASP A 293 -0.10 -3.19 13.40
N GLU A 294 0.62 -3.51 14.50
CA GLU A 294 1.07 -4.89 14.80
C GLU A 294 -0.12 -5.83 15.02
N MET A 295 -1.09 -5.39 15.82
CA MET A 295 -2.32 -6.14 16.08
C MET A 295 -3.12 -6.38 14.81
N ALA A 296 -3.24 -5.36 13.95
CA ALA A 296 -3.91 -5.48 12.66
C ALA A 296 -3.24 -6.53 11.77
N ALA A 297 -1.91 -6.50 11.63
CA ALA A 297 -1.18 -7.48 10.81
C ALA A 297 -1.36 -8.93 11.33
N ILE A 298 -1.35 -9.13 12.65
CA ILE A 298 -1.61 -10.44 13.27
C ILE A 298 -3.03 -10.92 12.95
N ASN A 299 -4.02 -10.05 13.11
CA ASN A 299 -5.41 -10.40 12.82
C ASN A 299 -5.64 -10.67 11.32
N VAL A 300 -4.95 -9.97 10.42
CA VAL A 300 -4.94 -10.29 8.98
C VAL A 300 -4.37 -11.69 8.74
N ALA A 301 -3.29 -12.07 9.43
CA ALA A 301 -2.71 -13.41 9.33
C ALA A 301 -3.69 -14.50 9.82
N ARG A 302 -4.42 -14.24 10.92
CA ARG A 302 -5.43 -15.15 11.50
C ARG A 302 -6.71 -15.25 10.68
N SER A 303 -7.07 -14.19 9.96
CA SER A 303 -8.35 -14.09 9.24
C SER A 303 -8.51 -15.16 8.17
N ARG A 304 -9.76 -15.61 7.98
CA ARG A 304 -10.12 -16.54 6.90
C ARG A 304 -10.00 -15.85 5.54
N ALA A 305 -9.52 -16.60 4.56
CA ALA A 305 -9.45 -16.17 3.17
C ALA A 305 -10.87 -15.88 2.64
N VAL A 306 -11.08 -14.72 2.04
CA VAL A 306 -12.37 -14.37 1.40
C VAL A 306 -12.24 -14.41 -0.12
N LYS A 307 -11.08 -14.05 -0.65
CA LYS A 307 -10.81 -14.07 -2.09
C LYS A 307 -9.35 -14.38 -2.37
N TYR A 308 -9.09 -15.30 -3.31
CA TYR A 308 -7.75 -15.47 -3.85
C TYR A 308 -7.45 -14.33 -4.82
N VAL A 309 -6.31 -13.68 -4.63
CA VAL A 309 -5.77 -12.74 -5.61
C VAL A 309 -5.01 -13.58 -6.61
N LEU A 310 -5.65 -13.85 -7.75
CA LEU A 310 -5.07 -14.64 -8.82
C LEU A 310 -3.78 -13.97 -9.32
N LYS A 311 -2.77 -14.80 -9.56
CA LYS A 311 -1.55 -14.45 -10.31
C LYS A 311 -1.73 -14.73 -11.79
#